data_AF-A0A6G9Y827-F1
#
_entry.id   AF-A0A6G9Y827-F1
#
_cell.length_a   1.000
_cell.length_b   1.000
_cell.length_c   1.000
_cell.angle_alpha   90.00
_cell.angle_beta   90.00
_cell.angle_gamma   90.00
#
_symmetry.space_group_name_H-M   'P 1'
#
loop_
_entity.id
_entity.type
_entity.pdbx_description
1 polymer ?
#
loop_
_entity_poly.entity_id
_entity_poly.type
_entity_poly.pdbx_seq_one_letter_code
_entity_poly.pdbx_strand_id
1 'polypeptide(L)'
;MYRSGRGPVARRAVRLIEIMNDAKGFEMQADFIDYLTWDVRNDVAYLALRQNRPGDRHSARTMQVTDDTGAVVAVLDFGPDGELIGIEFLAAQVQLGNALKAAARVAND
;
A
#
# COMPACT_ATOMS: atom_id res chain seq x y z
N MET A 1 0.16 -26.06 18.11
CA MET A 1 0.75 -24.87 18.75
C MET A 1 1.47 -24.07 17.67
N TYR A 2 0.76 -23.17 16.97
CA TYR A 2 1.32 -22.38 15.87
C TYR A 2 1.92 -21.09 16.43
N ARG A 3 3.24 -20.95 16.28
CA ARG A 3 4.04 -19.83 16.77
C ARG A 3 3.73 -18.59 15.93
N SER A 4 3.38 -17.50 16.58
CA SER A 4 3.20 -16.15 16.05
C SER A 4 4.38 -15.74 15.16
N GLY A 5 4.22 -15.87 13.84
CA GLY A 5 5.19 -15.43 12.86
C GLY A 5 4.48 -14.57 11.83
N ARG A 6 4.78 -13.26 11.81
CA ARG A 6 4.46 -12.41 10.66
C ARG A 6 4.93 -13.16 9.41
N GLY A 7 3.98 -13.53 8.54
CA GLY A 7 4.27 -14.33 7.35
C GLY A 7 5.30 -13.65 6.45
N PRO A 8 6.01 -14.40 5.58
CA PRO A 8 6.96 -13.84 4.61
C PRO A 8 6.37 -12.69 3.78
N VAL A 9 5.06 -12.74 3.50
CA VAL A 9 4.33 -11.72 2.73
C VAL A 9 4.16 -10.41 3.52
N ALA A 10 3.80 -10.48 4.80
CA ALA A 10 3.68 -9.30 5.66
C ALA A 10 5.04 -8.58 5.82
N ARG A 11 6.13 -9.35 5.94
CA ARG A 11 7.49 -8.77 5.97
C ARG A 11 7.89 -8.11 4.65
N ARG A 12 7.46 -8.65 3.51
CA ARG A 12 7.70 -8.04 2.19
C ARG A 12 6.88 -6.76 2.00
N ALA A 13 5.62 -6.74 2.44
CA ALA A 13 4.75 -5.57 2.35
C ALA A 13 5.25 -4.42 3.24
N VAL A 14 5.61 -4.71 4.50
CA VAL A 14 6.22 -3.73 5.40
C VAL A 14 7.52 -3.18 4.82
N ARG A 15 8.39 -4.05 4.29
CA ARG A 15 9.64 -3.62 3.65
C ARG A 15 9.39 -2.79 2.39
N LEU A 16 8.33 -3.10 1.62
CA LEU A 16 7.91 -2.28 0.49
C LEU A 16 7.56 -0.88 0.99
N ILE A 17 6.69 -0.77 2.00
CA ILE A 17 6.25 0.51 2.59
C ILE A 17 7.43 1.32 3.14
N GLU A 18 8.38 0.66 3.82
CA GLU A 18 9.62 1.30 4.29
C GLU A 18 10.47 1.84 3.13
N ILE A 19 10.61 1.09 2.04
CA ILE A 19 11.32 1.52 0.83
C ILE A 19 10.55 2.64 0.10
N MET A 20 9.22 2.63 0.13
CA MET A 20 8.37 3.69 -0.44
C MET A 20 8.44 5.00 0.34
N ASN A 21 8.75 4.94 1.63
CA ASN A 21 8.85 6.10 2.51
C ASN A 21 10.24 6.77 2.50
N ASP A 22 11.26 6.16 1.90
CA ASP A 22 12.58 6.78 1.74
C ASP A 22 12.65 7.62 0.45
N ALA A 23 13.18 8.84 0.54
CA ALA A 23 13.23 9.80 -0.57
C ALA A 23 14.06 9.28 -1.77
N LYS A 24 15.01 8.38 -1.54
CA LYS A 24 15.78 7.71 -2.61
C LYS A 24 15.05 6.52 -3.24
N GLY A 25 14.04 5.96 -2.57
CA GLY A 25 13.19 4.91 -3.11
C GLY A 25 12.13 5.46 -4.06
N PHE A 26 11.65 6.68 -3.83
CA PHE A 26 10.57 7.32 -4.60
C PHE A 26 10.92 7.51 -6.08
N GLU A 27 12.17 7.87 -6.42
CA GLU A 27 12.63 8.00 -7.81
C GLU A 27 12.63 6.67 -8.57
N MET A 28 12.88 5.54 -7.89
CA MET A 28 12.86 4.20 -8.50
C MET A 28 11.44 3.61 -8.60
N GLN A 29 10.44 4.31 -8.07
CA GLN A 29 9.08 3.81 -7.80
C GLN A 29 7.94 4.47 -8.57
N ALA A 30 8.16 5.65 -9.17
CA ALA A 30 7.12 6.32 -9.97
C ALA A 30 6.57 5.41 -11.09
N ASP A 31 7.38 4.45 -11.58
CA ASP A 31 6.95 3.49 -12.60
C ASP A 31 6.05 2.36 -12.08
N PHE A 32 6.04 2.11 -10.76
CA PHE A 32 5.22 1.05 -10.13
C PHE A 32 3.91 1.57 -9.56
N ILE A 33 3.79 2.88 -9.35
CA ILE A 33 2.57 3.50 -8.85
C ILE A 33 1.73 3.92 -10.05
N ASP A 34 0.48 3.47 -10.09
CA ASP A 34 -0.47 3.91 -11.10
C ASP A 34 -1.15 5.22 -10.66
N TYR A 35 -1.73 5.20 -9.45
CA TYR A 35 -2.25 6.41 -8.81
C TYR A 35 -2.26 6.27 -7.30
N LEU A 36 -2.38 7.41 -6.63
CA LEU A 36 -2.52 7.52 -5.18
C LEU A 36 -3.64 8.50 -4.87
N THR A 37 -4.65 8.03 -4.14
CA THR A 37 -5.69 8.89 -3.57
C THR A 37 -5.56 8.92 -2.06
N TRP A 38 -5.78 10.08 -1.45
CA TRP A 38 -5.76 10.23 0.00
C TRP A 38 -6.99 11.00 0.47
N ASP A 39 -7.84 10.31 1.22
CA ASP A 39 -8.93 10.94 1.97
C ASP A 39 -8.41 11.40 3.33
N VAL A 40 -8.02 12.67 3.37
CA VAL A 40 -7.51 13.32 4.59
C VAL A 40 -8.57 13.36 5.70
N ARG A 41 -9.86 13.36 5.37
CA ARG A 41 -10.94 13.46 6.38
C ARG A 41 -11.10 12.16 7.14
N ASN A 42 -10.94 11.02 6.46
CA ASN A 42 -11.04 9.69 7.07
C ASN A 42 -9.69 9.08 7.45
N ASP A 43 -8.57 9.77 7.17
CA ASP A 43 -7.20 9.28 7.34
C ASP A 43 -6.90 7.96 6.60
N VAL A 44 -7.49 7.81 5.42
CA VAL A 44 -7.35 6.63 4.57
C VAL A 44 -6.73 6.99 3.23
N ALA A 45 -5.76 6.20 2.76
CA ALA A 45 -5.18 6.37 1.43
C ALA A 45 -5.20 5.07 0.65
N TYR A 46 -5.43 5.17 -0.65
CA TYR A 46 -5.33 4.05 -1.57
C TYR A 46 -4.19 4.26 -2.56
N LEU A 47 -3.22 3.37 -2.54
CA LEU A 47 -2.12 3.31 -3.48
C LEU A 47 -2.38 2.19 -4.47
N ALA A 48 -2.74 2.56 -5.70
CA ALA A 48 -2.85 1.63 -6.80
C ALA A 48 -1.48 1.35 -7.41
N LEU A 49 -1.15 0.07 -7.58
CA LEU A 49 0.08 -0.35 -8.24
C LEU A 49 -0.19 -0.62 -9.72
N ARG A 50 0.76 -0.26 -10.58
CA ARG A 50 0.71 -0.55 -12.02
C ARG A 50 0.67 -2.07 -12.19
N GLN A 51 -0.38 -2.55 -12.87
CA GLN A 51 -0.57 -3.98 -13.11
C GLN A 51 0.35 -4.43 -14.25
N ASN A 52 0.95 -5.62 -14.11
CA ASN A 52 1.73 -6.23 -15.18
C ASN A 52 0.84 -6.67 -16.36
N ARG A 53 -0.47 -6.83 -16.13
CA ARG A 53 -1.43 -7.20 -17.16
C ARG A 53 -2.54 -6.15 -17.25
N PRO A 54 -2.86 -5.64 -18.45
CA PRO A 54 -4.00 -4.75 -18.65
C PRO A 54 -5.32 -5.49 -18.39
N GLY A 55 -6.26 -4.84 -17.71
CA GLY A 55 -7.58 -5.35 -17.38
C GLY A 55 -8.25 -4.57 -16.26
N ASP A 56 -9.48 -4.95 -15.90
CA ASP A 56 -10.18 -4.31 -14.79
C ASP A 56 -9.44 -4.57 -13.47
N ARG A 57 -9.16 -3.48 -12.73
CA ARG A 57 -8.56 -3.57 -11.39
C ARG A 57 -9.62 -4.04 -10.40
N HIS A 58 -9.73 -5.35 -10.25
CA HIS A 58 -10.59 -5.98 -9.25
C HIS A 58 -9.76 -6.82 -8.27
N SER A 59 -9.89 -6.50 -6.97
CA SER A 59 -9.30 -7.30 -5.90
C SER A 59 -10.02 -8.64 -5.83
N ALA A 60 -9.34 -9.72 -6.20
CA ALA A 60 -9.83 -11.08 -6.05
C ALA A 60 -9.63 -11.59 -4.61
N ARG A 61 -8.67 -11.00 -3.89
CA ARG A 61 -8.37 -11.34 -2.50
C ARG A 61 -7.78 -10.15 -1.76
N THR A 62 -8.25 -9.95 -0.54
CA THR A 62 -7.68 -8.98 0.39
C THR A 62 -6.88 -9.66 1.50
N MET A 63 -5.86 -8.97 2.01
CA MET A 63 -5.13 -9.39 3.21
C MET A 63 -4.90 -8.22 4.15
N GLN A 64 -5.37 -8.34 5.38
CA GLN A 64 -5.13 -7.35 6.42
C GLN A 64 -3.70 -7.43 6.93
N VAL A 65 -3.10 -6.26 7.14
CA VAL A 65 -1.81 -6.07 7.82
C VAL A 65 -2.11 -5.46 9.18
N THR A 66 -1.67 -6.14 10.24
CA THR A 66 -1.79 -5.65 11.62
C THR A 66 -0.44 -5.18 12.15
N ASP A 67 -0.47 -4.18 13.03
CA ASP A 67 0.69 -3.78 13.83
C ASP A 67 0.92 -4.72 15.03
N ASP A 68 1.84 -4.34 15.92
CA ASP A 68 2.19 -5.10 17.12
C ASP A 68 1.14 -5.04 18.23
N THR A 69 0.20 -4.11 18.13
CA THR A 69 -0.97 -4.03 19.01
C THR A 69 -2.11 -4.92 18.51
N GLY A 70 -2.02 -5.40 17.27
CA GLY A 70 -3.07 -6.16 16.59
C GLY A 70 -4.07 -5.28 15.82
N ALA A 71 -3.87 -3.96 15.79
CA ALA A 71 -4.68 -3.04 15.02
C ALA A 71 -4.41 -3.21 13.52
N VAL A 72 -5.45 -3.23 12.69
CA VAL A 72 -5.30 -3.26 11.24
C VAL A 72 -4.82 -1.89 10.77
N VAL A 73 -3.64 -1.87 10.14
CA VAL A 73 -3.01 -0.63 9.66
C VAL A 73 -3.09 -0.51 8.15
N ALA A 74 -3.21 -1.62 7.43
CA ALA A 74 -3.39 -1.62 5.98
C ALA A 74 -4.14 -2.85 5.49
N VAL A 75 -4.69 -2.76 4.28
CA VAL A 75 -5.24 -3.88 3.52
C VAL A 75 -4.48 -3.98 2.19
N LEU A 76 -4.03 -5.19 1.86
CA LEU A 76 -3.37 -5.48 0.59
C LEU A 76 -4.38 -6.09 -0.38
N ASP A 77 -4.47 -5.54 -1.59
CA ASP A 77 -5.32 -6.03 -2.66
C ASP A 77 -4.53 -6.87 -3.65
N PHE A 78 -5.00 -8.09 -3.89
CA PHE A 78 -4.41 -9.00 -4.84
C PHE A 78 -5.35 -9.27 -6.01
N GLY A 79 -4.80 -9.22 -7.22
CA GLY A 79 -5.47 -9.65 -8.44
C GLY A 79 -5.71 -11.17 -8.47
N PRO A 80 -6.47 -11.68 -9.47
CA PRO A 80 -6.80 -13.11 -9.58
C PRO A 80 -5.61 -14.04 -9.69
N ASP A 81 -4.48 -13.55 -10.19
CA ASP A 81 -3.21 -14.29 -10.33
C ASP A 81 -2.28 -14.14 -9.12
N GLY A 82 -2.72 -13.43 -8.07
CA GLY A 82 -1.93 -13.18 -6.87
C GLY A 82 -0.95 -12.01 -7.01
N GLU A 83 -1.01 -11.23 -8.09
CA GLU A 83 -0.32 -9.95 -8.20
C GLU A 83 -0.84 -8.97 -7.15
N LEU A 84 0.06 -8.22 -6.47
CA LEU A 84 -0.35 -7.11 -5.60
C LEU A 84 -0.73 -5.92 -6.50
N ILE A 85 -2.00 -5.52 -6.45
CA ILE A 85 -2.55 -4.47 -7.33
C ILE A 85 -2.87 -3.17 -6.58
N GLY A 86 -2.91 -3.21 -5.25
CA GLY A 86 -3.17 -2.04 -4.43
C GLY A 86 -2.89 -2.22 -2.95
N ILE A 87 -2.79 -1.10 -2.24
CA ILE A 87 -2.64 -1.02 -0.79
C ILE A 87 -3.59 0.07 -0.27
N GLU A 88 -4.48 -0.29 0.64
CA GLU A 88 -5.29 0.64 1.42
C GLU A 88 -4.62 0.86 2.79
N PHE A 89 -4.27 2.10 3.10
CA PHE A 89 -3.68 2.51 4.38
C PHE A 89 -4.77 3.06 5.29
N LEU A 90 -4.92 2.52 6.50
CA LEU A 90 -5.97 2.91 7.48
C LEU A 90 -5.48 3.91 8.54
N ALA A 91 -4.23 4.36 8.43
CA ALA A 91 -3.68 5.48 9.19
C ALA A 91 -2.68 6.22 8.29
N ALA A 92 -3.19 6.74 7.17
CA ALA A 92 -2.38 7.26 6.06
C ALA A 92 -1.48 8.43 6.48
N GLN A 93 -1.93 9.26 7.42
CA GLN A 93 -1.19 10.40 7.95
C GLN A 93 0.12 9.99 8.63
N VAL A 94 0.17 8.83 9.28
CA VAL A 94 1.40 8.31 9.89
C VAL A 94 2.16 7.34 8.98
N GLN A 95 1.46 6.65 8.08
CA GLN A 95 2.07 5.63 7.23
C GLN A 95 2.66 6.17 5.92
N LEU A 96 2.10 7.25 5.36
CA LEU A 96 2.64 7.85 4.15
C LEU A 96 3.77 8.83 4.46
N GLY A 97 4.89 8.65 3.77
CA GLY A 97 5.97 9.64 3.72
C GLY A 97 5.53 10.95 3.04
N ASN A 98 6.32 12.01 3.24
CA ASN A 98 5.98 13.35 2.74
C ASN A 98 5.82 13.41 1.21
N ALA A 99 6.61 12.63 0.46
CA ALA A 99 6.54 12.57 -0.99
C ALA A 99 5.22 11.96 -1.49
N LEU A 100 4.77 10.85 -0.89
CA LEU A 100 3.48 10.23 -1.22
C LEU A 100 2.31 11.17 -0.86
N LYS A 101 2.37 11.84 0.30
CA LYS A 101 1.37 12.86 0.67
C LYS A 101 1.31 14.02 -0.32
N ALA A 102 2.45 14.46 -0.85
CA ALA A 102 2.51 15.50 -1.87
C ALA A 102 1.91 15.02 -3.20
N ALA A 103 2.27 13.82 -3.66
CA ALA A 103 1.72 13.23 -4.88
C ALA A 103 0.20 13.03 -4.80
N ALA A 104 -0.31 12.60 -3.66
CA ALA A 104 -1.76 12.43 -3.43
C ALA A 104 -2.55 13.74 -3.52
N ARG A 105 -1.92 14.88 -3.19
CA ARG A 105 -2.56 16.20 -3.29
C ARG A 105 -2.63 16.67 -4.74
N VAL A 106 -1.56 16.47 -5.50
CA VAL A 106 -1.50 16.83 -6.93
C VAL A 106 -2.53 16.04 -7.76
N ALA A 107 -2.81 14.79 -7.41
CA ALA A 107 -3.81 13.98 -8.12
C ALA A 107 -5.27 14.43 -7.89
N ASN A 108 -5.52 15.32 -6.92
CA ASN A 108 -6.86 15.79 -6.56
C ASN A 108 -7.12 17.27 -6.95
N ASP A 109 -6.13 17.96 -7.53
CA ASP A 109 -6.23 19.32 -8.08
C ASP A 109 -6.47 19.27 -9.60
#